data_AF-A0A2N8KTL1-F1
#
_entry.id   AF-A0A2N8KTL1-F1
#
_cell.length_a   1.000
_cell.length_b   1.000
_cell.length_c   1.000
_cell.angle_alpha   90.00
_cell.angle_beta   90.00
_cell.angle_gamma   90.00
#
_symmetry.space_group_name_H-M   'P 1'
#
loop_
_entity.id
_entity.type
_entity.pdbx_description
1 polymer ?
#
loop_
_entity_poly.entity_id
_entity_poly.type
_entity_poly.pdbx_seq_one_letter_code
_entity_poly.pdbx_strand_id
1 'polypeptide(L)' 'MIDRFIPQIEAAQTQGAVVLLKWDGERPNVRGTVVITRQDTDYVWRKDCDDVAAGLAEALHDYEAKHAL' A
#
# COMPACT_ATOMS: atom_id res chain seq x y z
N MET A 1 1.44 1.90 -14.22
CA MET A 1 0.56 0.72 -14.21
C MET A 1 0.82 -0.04 -12.91
N ILE A 2 -0.22 -0.46 -12.18
CA ILE A 2 -0.07 -1.05 -10.84
C ILE A 2 0.61 -2.42 -10.90
N ASP A 3 0.47 -3.15 -12.01
CA ASP A 3 1.00 -4.51 -12.19
C ASP A 3 2.51 -4.64 -11.93
N ARG A 4 3.27 -3.57 -12.13
CA ARG A 4 4.71 -3.54 -11.83
C ARG A 4 5.04 -3.79 -10.35
N PHE A 5 4.07 -3.56 -9.47
CA PHE A 5 4.21 -3.72 -8.02
C PHE A 5 3.78 -5.10 -7.53
N ILE A 6 3.21 -5.96 -8.39
CA ILE A 6 2.74 -7.30 -8.00
C ILE A 6 3.83 -8.09 -7.24
N PRO A 7 5.09 -8.17 -7.69
CA PRO A 7 6.12 -8.91 -6.97
C PRO A 7 6.35 -8.41 -5.53
N GLN A 8 6.27 -7.09 -5.31
CA GLN A 8 6.44 -6.49 -3.98
C GLN A 8 5.21 -6.70 -3.10
N ILE A 9 4.00 -6.65 -3.68
CA ILE A 9 2.76 -6.98 -2.98
C ILE A 9 2.77 -8.44 -2.54
N GLU A 10 3.18 -9.36 -3.40
CA GLU A 10 3.32 -10.78 -3.10
C GLU A 10 4.38 -11.00 -2.00
N ALA A 11 5.53 -10.33 -2.08
CA ALA A 11 6.54 -10.38 -1.02
C ALA A 11 5.97 -9.90 0.32
N ALA A 12 5.28 -8.76 0.36
CA ALA A 12 4.63 -8.28 1.58
C ALA A 12 3.56 -9.26 2.09
N GLN A 13 2.77 -9.85 1.20
CA GLN A 13 1.76 -10.87 1.55
C GLN A 13 2.39 -12.10 2.20
N THR A 14 3.50 -12.61 1.67
CA THR A 14 4.21 -13.77 2.26
C THR A 14 4.73 -13.50 3.67
N GLN A 15 4.92 -12.22 4.02
CA GLN A 15 5.29 -11.77 5.37
C GLN A 15 4.07 -11.53 6.27
N GLY A 16 2.85 -11.76 5.79
CA GLY A 16 1.60 -11.56 6.56
C GLY A 16 0.97 -10.18 6.41
N ALA A 17 1.47 -9.34 5.48
CA ALA A 17 0.86 -8.04 5.23
C ALA A 17 -0.41 -8.13 4.36
N VAL A 18 -1.32 -7.19 4.60
CA VAL A 18 -2.53 -6.95 3.81
C VAL A 18 -2.36 -5.61 3.12
N VAL A 19 -2.46 -5.60 1.79
CA VAL A 19 -2.43 -4.39 0.96
C VAL A 19 -3.83 -4.12 0.43
N LEU A 20 -4.37 -2.93 0.69
CA LEU A 20 -5.68 -2.49 0.21
C LEU A 20 -5.53 -1.20 -0.60
N LEU A 21 -6.07 -1.25 -1.83
CA LEU A 21 -6.20 -0.10 -2.72
C LEU A 21 -7.68 0.23 -2.87
N LYS A 22 -8.06 1.44 -2.52
CA LYS A 22 -9.44 1.94 -2.60
C LYS A 22 -9.49 3.12 -3.54
N TRP A 23 -10.53 3.20 -4.38
CA TRP A 23 -10.85 4.41 -5.15
C TRP A 23 -12.15 5.01 -4.63
N ASP A 24 -12.13 6.30 -4.31
CA ASP A 24 -13.30 7.02 -3.80
C ASP A 24 -14.02 7.75 -4.94
N GLY A 25 -15.16 7.19 -5.38
CA GLY A 25 -15.94 7.74 -6.50
C GLY A 25 -16.73 9.01 -6.17
N GLU A 26 -16.79 9.42 -4.90
CA GLU A 26 -17.62 10.55 -4.44
C GLU A 26 -16.90 11.91 -4.53
N ARG A 27 -15.58 11.94 -4.75
CA ARG A 27 -14.79 13.19 -4.77
C ARG A 27 -14.28 13.49 -6.17
N PRO A 28 -14.51 14.72 -6.71
CA PRO A 28 -14.12 15.05 -8.08
C PRO A 28 -12.60 15.06 -8.32
N ASN A 29 -11.78 15.27 -7.28
CA ASN A 29 -10.33 15.51 -7.41
C ASN A 29 -9.42 14.63 -6.54
N VAL A 30 -9.94 13.74 -5.68
CA VAL A 30 -9.12 12.91 -4.77
C VAL A 30 -9.55 11.45 -4.93
N ARG A 31 -8.63 10.60 -5.40
CA ARG A 31 -9.00 9.40 -6.17
C ARG A 31 -8.72 8.07 -5.50
N GLY A 32 -8.00 8.00 -4.38
CA GLY A 32 -7.90 6.74 -3.66
C GLY A 32 -7.18 6.76 -2.32
N THR A 33 -7.23 5.62 -1.64
CA THR A 33 -6.54 5.36 -0.38
C THR A 33 -5.69 4.10 -0.56
N VAL A 34 -4.44 4.17 -0.11
CA VAL A 34 -3.58 3.00 0.02
C VAL A 34 -3.42 2.68 1.50
N VAL A 35 -3.58 1.40 1.84
CA VAL A 35 -3.40 0.88 3.18
C VAL A 35 -2.50 -0.36 3.12
N ILE A 36 -1.51 -0.42 4.01
CA ILE A 36 -0.74 -1.64 4.28
C ILE A 36 -0.78 -1.88 5.79
N THR A 37 -1.22 -3.07 6.19
CA THR A 37 -1.25 -3.49 7.60
C THR A 37 -0.64 -4.86 7.73
N ARG A 38 -0.05 -5.19 8.88
CA ARG A 38 0.46 -6.54 9.14
C ARG A 38 0.10 -6.93 10.57
N GLN A 39 -0.79 -7.91 10.75
CA GLN A 39 -1.45 -8.15 12.05
C GLN A 39 -0.56 -8.70 13.16
N ASP A 40 0.50 -9.42 12.83
CA ASP A 40 1.51 -9.90 13.79
C ASP A 40 2.48 -8.79 14.23
N THR A 41 2.30 -7.59 13.70
CA THR A 41 3.03 -6.37 14.09
C THR A 41 2.03 -5.24 14.38
N ASP A 42 2.44 -4.19 15.07
CA ASP A 42 1.64 -2.95 15.17
C ASP A 42 1.80 -2.06 13.91
N TYR A 43 2.29 -2.62 12.79
CA TYR A 43 2.49 -1.84 11.57
C TYR A 43 1.16 -1.52 10.89
N VAL A 44 0.91 -0.22 10.79
CA VAL A 44 -0.20 0.36 10.03
C VAL A 44 0.36 1.52 9.21
N TRP A 45 0.17 1.44 7.90
CA TRP A 45 0.41 2.54 6.98
C TRP A 45 -0.86 2.83 6.21
N ARG A 46 -1.24 4.11 6.16
CA ARG A 46 -2.43 4.58 5.44
C ARG A 46 -2.17 5.96 4.89
N LYS A 47 -2.54 6.16 3.62
CA LYS A 47 -2.49 7.47 2.97
C LYS A 47 -3.60 7.62 1.94
N ASP A 48 -4.28 8.76 2.00
CA ASP A 48 -5.15 9.22 0.92
C ASP A 48 -4.27 9.88 -0.15
N CYS A 49 -4.53 9.60 -1.43
CA CYS A 49 -3.68 9.98 -2.54
C CYS A 49 -4.48 10.26 -3.82
N ASP A 50 -3.93 11.15 -4.65
CA ASP A 50 -4.51 11.49 -5.96
C ASP A 50 -4.00 10.52 -7.06
N ASP A 51 -2.84 9.92 -6.83
CA ASP A 51 -2.25 8.86 -7.65
C ASP A 51 -1.99 7.62 -6.78
N VAL A 52 -2.85 6.61 -6.94
CA VAL A 52 -2.76 5.32 -6.22
C VAL A 52 -1.46 4.58 -6.53
N ALA A 53 -0.91 4.70 -7.74
CA ALA A 53 0.34 4.03 -8.08
C ALA A 53 1.55 4.68 -7.40
N ALA A 54 1.54 6.01 -7.24
CA ALA A 54 2.55 6.72 -6.46
C ALA A 54 2.41 6.43 -4.96
N GLY A 55 1.18 6.44 -4.44
CA GLY A 55 0.90 6.11 -3.04
C GLY A 55 1.30 4.68 -2.68
N LEU A 56 1.05 3.72 -3.58
CA LEU A 56 1.48 2.33 -3.41
C LEU A 56 2.99 2.17 -3.40
N ALA A 57 3.71 2.90 -4.27
CA ALA A 57 5.17 2.86 -4.28
C ALA A 57 5.77 3.32 -2.94
N GLU A 58 5.24 4.42 -2.40
CA GLU A 58 5.63 4.96 -1.10
C GLU A 58 5.32 3.99 0.04
N ALA A 59 4.12 3.39 0.02
CA ALA A 59 3.69 2.43 1.03
C ALA A 59 4.59 1.19 1.07
N LEU A 60 4.90 0.62 -0.10
CA LEU A 60 5.77 -0.55 -0.21
C LEU A 60 7.19 -0.23 0.22
N HIS A 61 7.70 0.96 -0.15
CA HIS A 61 9.03 1.40 0.28
C HIS A 61 9.12 1.56 1.81
N ASP A 62 8.13 2.19 2.45
CA ASP A 62 8.09 2.32 3.91
C ASP A 62 7.95 0.95 4.60
N TYR A 63 7.13 0.07 4.02
CA TYR A 63 6.96 -1.29 4.53
C TYR A 63 8.28 -2.08 4.48
N GLU A 64 8.96 -2.07 3.32
CA GLU A 64 10.28 -2.68 3.14
C GLU A 64 11.30 -2.09 4.11
N ALA A 65 11.36 -0.75 4.26
CA ALA A 65 12.33 -0.11 5.16
C ALA A 65 12.17 -0.52 6.64
N LYS A 66 10.95 -0.85 7.08
CA LYS A 66 10.68 -1.26 8.47
C LYS A 66 10.73 -2.76 8.70
N HIS A 67 10.76 -3.57 7.64
CA HIS A 67 10.73 -5.04 7.72
C HIS A 67 11.83 -5.72 6.89
N ALA A 68 12.76 -4.95 6.32
CA ALA A 68 14.01 -5.48 5.79
C ALA A 68 14.78 -6.11 6.95
N LEU A 69 14.99 -7.42 6.85
CA LEU A 69 15.81 -8.22 7.77
C LEU A 69 17.28 -7.78 7.73
#